data_AF-A0A352ID91-F1
#
_entry.id   AF-A0A352ID91-F1
#
_cell.length_a   1.000
_cell.length_b   1.000
_cell.length_c   1.000
_cell.angle_alpha   90.00
_cell.angle_beta   90.00
_cell.angle_gamma   90.00
#
_symmetry.space_group_name_H-M   'P 1'
#
loop_
_entity.id
_entity.type
_entity.pdbx_description
1 polymer ?
#
loop_
_entity_poly.entity_id
_entity_poly.type
_entity_poly.pdbx_seq_one_letter_code
_entity_poly.pdbx_strand_id
1 'polypeptide(L)' 'HGEKDYRILHSQGQSAFSAARMHGIPAELLLYPDENHWVLKPQNGILWQRTYFRWLDRWLKR' A
#
# COMPACT_ATOMS: atom_id res chain seq x y z
N HIS A 1 0.79 2.20 -3.05
CA HIS A 1 1.85 2.77 -3.89
C HIS A 1 1.21 3.48 -5.07
N GLY A 2 1.64 4.71 -5.39
CA GLY A 2 1.15 5.47 -6.54
C GLY A 2 1.93 5.10 -7.80
N GLU A 3 1.26 4.66 -8.86
CA GLU A 3 1.96 4.20 -10.08
C GLU A 3 2.64 5.33 -10.85
N LYS A 4 2.27 6.59 -10.57
CA LYS A 4 2.92 7.79 -11.13
C LYS A 4 3.97 8.38 -10.19
N ASP A 5 4.46 7.60 -9.22
CA ASP A 5 5.63 7.97 -8.43
C ASP A 5 6.92 7.74 -9.22
N TYR A 6 7.47 8.83 -9.74
CA TYR A 6 8.75 8.82 -10.47
C TYR A 6 9.97 8.99 -9.55
N ARG A 7 9.77 9.17 -8.23
CA ARG A 7 10.85 9.22 -7.23
C ARG A 7 11.17 7.82 -6.71
N ILE A 8 10.12 7.03 -6.47
CA ILE A 8 10.20 5.64 -6.03
C ILE A 8 9.29 4.84 -6.94
N LEU A 9 9.87 4.08 -7.87
CA LEU A 9 9.10 3.31 -8.84
C LEU A 9 8.26 2.22 -8.15
N HIS A 10 7.06 1.97 -8.67
CA HIS A 10 6.14 0.97 -8.13
C HIS A 10 6.70 -0.44 -8.06
N SER A 11 7.67 -0.77 -8.92
CA SER A 11 8.38 -2.04 -8.92
C SER A 11 9.10 -2.31 -7.59
N GLN A 12 9.54 -1.27 -6.87
CA GLN A 12 10.15 -1.43 -5.54
C GLN A 12 9.12 -1.86 -4.49
N GLY A 13 7.90 -1.32 -4.54
CA GLY A 13 6.81 -1.77 -3.67
C GLY A 13 6.35 -3.19 -4.00
N GLN A 14 6.27 -3.53 -5.29
CA GLN A 14 5.91 -4.88 -5.76
C GLN A 14 6.96 -5.93 -5.40
N SER A 15 8.26 -5.61 -5.50
CA SER A 15 9.33 -6.53 -5.12
C SER A 15 9.32 -6.84 -3.62
N ALA A 16 9.13 -5.82 -2.77
CA ALA A 16 8.98 -6.00 -1.33
C ALA A 16 7.76 -6.85 -0.97
N PHE A 17 6.60 -6.59 -1.60
CA PHE A 17 5.41 -7.42 -1.44
C PHE A 17 5.66 -8.87 -1.86
N SER A 18 6.25 -9.09 -3.03
CA SER A 18 6.54 -10.43 -3.55
C SER A 18 7.48 -11.19 -2.63
N ALA A 19 8.56 -10.55 -2.14
CA ALA A 19 9.47 -11.13 -1.18
C ALA A 19 8.76 -11.53 0.13
N ALA A 20 7.93 -10.65 0.70
CA ALA A 20 7.15 -10.96 1.90
C ALA A 20 6.25 -12.20 1.69
N ARG A 21 5.56 -12.27 0.54
CA ARG A 21 4.73 -13.43 0.17
C ARG A 21 5.56 -14.71 0.03
N MET A 22 6.75 -14.65 -0.58
CA MET A 22 7.66 -15.79 -0.71
C MET A 22 8.15 -16.32 0.65
N HIS A 23 8.34 -15.43 1.63
CA HIS A 23 8.75 -15.79 2.98
C HIS A 23 7.59 -16.16 3.91
N GLY A 24 6.36 -16.31 3.38
CA GLY A 24 5.18 -16.65 4.18
C GLY A 24 4.75 -15.53 5.14
N ILE A 25 5.28 -14.31 4.98
CA ILE A 25 4.91 -13.16 5.79
C ILE A 25 3.58 -12.62 5.25
N PRO A 26 2.54 -12.47 6.12
CA PRO A 26 1.30 -11.82 5.72
C PRO A 26 1.57 -10.42 5.19
N ALA A 27 1.10 -10.13 3.98
CA ALA A 27 1.31 -8.85 3.31
C ALA A 27 0.08 -8.50 2.47
N GLU A 28 -0.23 -7.20 2.40
CA GLU A 28 -1.25 -6.62 1.54
C GLU A 28 -0.62 -5.47 0.73
N LEU A 29 -1.03 -5.35 -0.55
CA LEU A 29 -0.56 -4.29 -1.44
C LEU A 29 -1.76 -3.47 -1.94
N LEU A 30 -1.76 -2.17 -1.63
CA LEU A 30 -2.74 -1.20 -2.12
C LEU A 30 -2.08 -0.34 -3.21
N LEU A 31 -2.60 -0.39 -4.43
CA LEU A 31 -2.09 0.36 -5.59
C LEU A 31 -3.05 1.48 -6.00
N TYR A 32 -2.48 2.61 -6.39
CA TYR A 32 -3.19 3.78 -6.90
C TYR A 32 -2.65 4.13 -8.30
N PRO A 33 -3.36 3.75 -9.38
CA PRO A 33 -2.90 3.99 -10.75
C PRO A 33 -2.76 5.47 -11.13
N ASP A 34 -3.42 6.35 -10.38
CA ASP A 34 -3.59 7.76 -10.67
C ASP A 34 -2.94 8.71 -9.65
N GLU A 35 -2.26 8.17 -8.64
CA GLU A 35 -1.51 8.93 -7.62
C GLU A 35 -0.02 8.96 -7.91
N ASN A 36 0.66 9.97 -7.36
CA ASN A 36 2.12 10.10 -7.40
C ASN A 36 2.74 9.67 -6.06
N HIS A 37 3.83 10.31 -5.66
CA HIS A 37 4.47 10.08 -4.36
C HIS A 37 3.56 10.39 -3.14
N TRP A 38 2.49 11.15 -3.36
CA TRP A 38 1.51 11.53 -2.35
C TRP A 38 0.13 10.97 -2.70
N VAL A 39 -0.74 10.87 -1.70
CA VAL A 39 -2.17 10.56 -1.90
C VAL A 39 -2.92 11.88 -1.97
N LEU A 40 -3.26 12.32 -3.19
CA LEU A 40 -3.82 13.64 -3.46
C LEU A 40 -5.34 13.62 -3.62
N LYS A 41 -5.92 12.55 -4.16
CA LYS A 41 -7.37 12.48 -4.38
C LYS A 41 -8.10 12.16 -3.07
N PRO A 42 -9.16 12.90 -2.71
CA PRO A 42 -9.89 12.67 -1.46
C PRO A 42 -10.40 11.22 -1.30
N GLN A 43 -10.94 10.63 -2.38
CA GLN A 43 -11.47 9.26 -2.36
C GLN A 43 -10.36 8.24 -2.12
N ASN A 44 -9.18 8.44 -2.72
CA ASN A 44 -8.01 7.60 -2.50
C ASN A 44 -7.51 7.72 -1.05
N GLY A 45 -7.52 8.93 -0.49
CA GLY A 45 -7.19 9.19 0.91
C GLY A 45 -8.10 8.44 1.88
N ILE A 46 -9.42 8.43 1.63
CA ILE A 46 -10.38 7.67 2.45
C ILE A 46 -10.09 6.17 2.38
N LEU A 47 -9.86 5.63 1.17
CA LEU A 47 -9.52 4.21 0.99
C LEU A 47 -8.21 3.87 1.70
N TRP A 48 -7.21 4.74 1.62
CA TRP A 48 -5.90 4.55 2.26
C TRP A 48 -6.07 4.41 3.77
N GLN A 49 -6.73 5.39 4.40
CA GLN A 49 -6.95 5.39 5.85
C GLN A 49 -7.76 4.17 6.30
N ARG A 50 -8.84 3.83 5.60
CA ARG A 50 -9.65 2.64 5.92
C ARG A 50 -8.86 1.34 5.83
N THR A 51 -8.02 1.20 4.80
CA THR A 51 -7.21 -0.01 4.60
C THR A 51 -6.12 -0.10 5.67
N TYR A 52 -5.45 1.02 5.96
CA TYR A 52 -4.43 1.13 6.99
C TYR A 52 -4.98 0.75 8.38
N PHE A 53 -6.08 1.36 8.82
CA PHE A 53 -6.67 1.05 10.12
C PHE A 53 -7.24 -0.37 10.18
N ARG A 54 -7.79 -0.92 9.09
CA ARG A 54 -8.22 -2.33 9.05
C ARG A 54 -7.06 -3.29 9.25
N TRP A 55 -5.89 -2.98 8.69
CA TRP A 55 -4.69 -3.77 8.91
C TRP A 55 -4.28 -3.74 10.38
N LEU A 56 -4.23 -2.54 10.98
CA LEU A 56 -3.93 -2.41 12.41
C LEU A 56 -4.95 -3.16 13.28
N ASP A 57 -6.25 -3.07 12.97
CA ASP A 57 -7.30 -3.80 13.67
C ASP A 57 -7.08 -5.32 13.62
N ARG A 58 -6.61 -5.87 12.49
CA ARG A 58 -6.33 -7.31 12.37
C ARG A 58 -5.20 -7.78 13.28
N TRP A 59 -4.16 -6.96 13.45
CA TRP A 59 -2.91 -7.38 14.08
C TRP A 59 -2.69 -6.85 15.49
N LEU A 60 -3.33 -5.74 15.86
CA LEU A 60 -3.07 -5.02 17.11
C LEU A 60 -4.29 -4.93 18.03
N LYS A 61 -5.49 -5.26 17.55
CA LYS A 61 -6.70 -5.23 18.38
C LYS A 61 -6.71 -6.46 19.29
N ARG A 62 -6.87 -6.22 20.59
CA ARG A 62 -7.03 -7.26 21.61
C ARG A 62 -8.47 -7.74 21.69
#